data_AF-A0AAD7YW10-F1
#
_entry.id   AF-A0AAD7YW10-F1
#
_cell.length_a   1.000
_cell.length_b   1.000
_cell.length_c   1.000
_cell.angle_alpha   90.00
_cell.angle_beta   90.00
_cell.angle_gamma   90.00
#
_symmetry.space_group_name_H-M   'P 1'
#
loop_
_entity.id
_entity.type
_entity.pdbx_description
1 polymer ?
#
loop_
_entity_poly.entity_id
_entity_poly.type
_entity_poly.pdbx_seq_one_letter_code
_entity_poly.pdbx_strand_id
1 'polypeptide(L)'
;MGRKIPAKKHRGVKDPLVQQAKRLASLKGKINAPPKDPDDQPVPKSLTRLFAFRDRHSKKSITKKKNHNGRQQMQGNGPGAPHAVASLRRLAGESGRAFSLRINSAVKALHNPAEQLHYPLDIEAEDEKGLRMDELRARRARKRRRAAAAPGESGEPALTRTQRLALKKKAKKMKVSEASKTRQEVQYERVAFGDVTHAPPALPGRGAAPASRPGRRDLLLTSLLAGGGARAGGAGGAGGGARAGGVCAAELQRRERARLAAVAAYRELKASKLKNK
;
A
#
# COMPACT_ATOMS: atom_id res chain seq x y z
N MET A 1 -51.88 -11.94 16.08
CA MET A 1 -51.60 -10.54 16.48
C MET A 1 -50.15 -10.19 16.10
N GLY A 2 -49.93 -9.57 14.93
CA GLY A 2 -48.58 -9.27 14.42
C GLY A 2 -47.91 -8.11 15.17
N ARG A 3 -46.66 -8.28 15.60
CA ARG A 3 -45.87 -7.22 16.25
C ARG A 3 -45.42 -6.19 15.20
N LYS A 4 -45.76 -4.90 15.40
CA LYS A 4 -45.31 -3.79 14.53
C LYS A 4 -43.79 -3.61 14.62
N ILE A 5 -43.11 -3.61 13.48
CA ILE A 5 -41.68 -3.29 13.38
C ILE A 5 -41.53 -1.76 13.47
N PRO A 6 -40.72 -1.23 14.41
CA PRO A 6 -40.53 0.20 14.54
C PRO A 6 -39.80 0.77 13.31
N ALA A 7 -40.39 1.79 12.67
CA ALA A 7 -39.80 2.44 11.51
C ALA A 7 -38.54 3.24 11.87
N LYS A 8 -37.53 3.17 10.98
CA LYS A 8 -36.28 3.92 11.10
C LYS A 8 -36.57 5.43 10.98
N LYS A 9 -36.43 6.17 12.08
CA LYS A 9 -36.53 7.64 12.05
C LYS A 9 -35.37 8.20 11.24
N HIS A 10 -35.66 8.92 10.16
CA HIS A 10 -34.66 9.68 9.42
C HIS A 10 -34.19 10.83 10.31
N ARG A 11 -32.93 10.79 10.74
CA ARG A 11 -32.33 11.92 11.43
C ARG A 11 -32.14 13.03 10.39
N GLY A 12 -33.01 14.03 10.43
CA GLY A 12 -32.82 15.26 9.69
C GLY A 12 -31.51 15.95 10.06
N VAL A 13 -31.17 16.99 9.30
CA VAL A 13 -30.05 17.87 9.63
C VAL A 13 -30.38 18.54 10.96
N LYS A 14 -29.57 18.25 12.00
CA LYS A 14 -29.83 18.70 13.37
C LYS A 14 -29.88 20.23 13.49
N ASP A 15 -29.00 20.93 12.77
CA ASP A 15 -28.97 22.40 12.65
C ASP A 15 -28.53 22.81 11.23
N PRO A 16 -29.37 23.51 10.44
CA PRO A 16 -29.07 23.85 9.05
C PRO A 16 -27.90 24.83 8.92
N LEU A 17 -27.82 25.83 9.82
CA LEU A 17 -26.74 26.83 9.82
C LEU A 17 -25.38 26.20 10.12
N VAL A 18 -25.32 25.24 11.06
CA VAL A 18 -24.09 24.53 11.39
C VAL A 18 -23.66 23.63 10.22
N GLN A 19 -24.61 23.00 9.53
CA GLN A 19 -24.31 22.19 8.36
C GLN A 19 -23.79 23.05 7.19
N GLN A 20 -24.40 24.22 6.96
CA GLN A 20 -23.93 25.17 5.97
C GLN A 20 -22.52 25.69 6.31
N ALA A 21 -22.27 26.07 7.56
CA ALA A 21 -20.94 26.50 8.00
C ALA A 21 -19.88 25.42 7.80
N LYS A 22 -20.20 24.16 8.14
CA LYS A 22 -19.31 23.00 7.88
C LYS A 22 -19.07 22.79 6.39
N ARG A 23 -20.11 22.91 5.57
CA ARG A 23 -20.01 22.79 4.11
C ARG A 23 -19.09 23.87 3.56
N LEU A 24 -19.30 25.14 3.92
CA LEU A 24 -18.47 26.27 3.49
C LEU A 24 -17.02 26.14 3.95
N ALA A 25 -16.77 25.73 5.20
CA ALA A 25 -15.43 25.46 5.70
C ALA A 25 -14.71 24.36 4.90
N SER A 26 -15.44 23.28 4.55
CA SER A 26 -14.88 22.19 3.75
C SER A 26 -14.59 22.57 2.29
N LEU A 27 -15.34 23.54 1.75
CA LEU A 27 -15.17 24.05 0.39
C LEU A 27 -14.03 25.07 0.30
N LYS A 28 -13.81 25.87 1.35
CA LYS A 28 -12.77 26.92 1.40
C LYS A 28 -11.36 26.43 1.04
N GLY A 29 -11.01 25.19 1.35
CA GLY A 29 -9.71 24.60 1.02
C GLY A 29 -9.66 23.73 -0.24
N LYS A 30 -10.76 23.67 -1.01
CA LYS A 30 -10.88 22.81 -2.22
C LYS A 30 -11.12 23.59 -3.50
N ILE A 31 -11.48 24.86 -3.40
CA ILE A 31 -11.61 25.75 -4.56
C ILE A 31 -10.18 26.07 -5.01
N ASN A 32 -9.94 26.04 -6.32
CA ASN A 32 -8.67 26.45 -6.93
C ASN A 32 -8.55 27.99 -6.93
N ALA A 33 -8.78 28.60 -5.77
CA ALA A 33 -8.51 30.02 -5.57
C ALA A 33 -7.01 30.19 -5.35
N PRO A 34 -6.41 31.28 -5.87
CA PRO A 34 -5.01 31.58 -5.59
C PRO A 34 -4.80 31.69 -4.06
N PRO A 35 -3.60 31.34 -3.55
CA PRO A 35 -3.23 31.60 -2.16
C PRO A 35 -3.51 33.06 -1.80
N LYS A 36 -4.02 33.30 -0.58
CA LYS A 36 -4.34 34.65 -0.12
C LYS A 36 -3.11 35.53 -0.01
N ASP A 37 -2.02 34.93 0.45
CA ASP A 37 -0.73 35.58 0.58
C ASP A 37 0.26 34.83 -0.33
N PRO A 38 0.96 35.53 -1.24
CA PRO A 38 1.88 34.91 -2.19
C PRO A 38 3.16 34.37 -1.52
N ASP A 39 3.55 34.95 -0.39
CA ASP A 39 4.76 34.60 0.34
C ASP A 39 4.52 33.57 1.47
N ASP A 40 3.25 33.33 1.84
CA ASP A 40 2.92 32.35 2.87
C ASP A 40 2.88 30.94 2.26
N GLN A 41 3.97 30.21 2.43
CA GLN A 41 4.05 28.80 2.05
C GLN A 41 3.56 27.92 3.20
N PRO A 42 2.41 27.22 3.06
CA PRO A 42 1.88 26.42 4.15
C PRO A 42 2.84 25.25 4.46
N VAL A 43 3.22 25.14 5.73
CA VAL A 43 4.05 24.02 6.21
C VAL A 43 3.34 22.68 5.93
N PRO A 44 4.03 21.67 5.37
CA PRO A 44 3.44 20.38 5.08
C PRO A 44 2.79 19.73 6.32
N LYS A 45 1.60 19.14 6.13
CA LYS A 45 0.82 18.50 7.21
C LYS A 45 1.58 17.40 7.96
N SER A 46 2.54 16.74 7.31
CA SER A 46 3.43 15.76 7.93
C SER A 46 4.27 16.40 9.04
N LEU A 47 4.88 17.57 8.79
CA LEU A 47 5.66 18.33 9.76
C LEU A 47 4.76 18.89 10.86
N THR A 48 3.61 19.45 10.52
CA THR A 48 2.64 19.95 11.52
C THR A 48 2.21 18.84 12.49
N ARG A 49 2.03 17.60 12.00
CA ARG A 49 1.68 16.45 12.84
C ARG A 49 2.80 16.12 13.84
N LEU A 50 4.07 16.21 13.45
CA LEU A 50 5.19 15.95 14.35
C LEU A 50 5.22 16.96 15.51
N PHE A 51 5.06 18.24 15.22
CA PHE A 51 5.02 19.28 16.26
C PHE A 51 3.75 19.23 17.12
N ALA A 52 2.61 18.82 16.55
CA ALA A 52 1.37 18.65 17.30
C ALA A 52 1.49 17.62 18.43
N PHE A 53 2.36 16.61 18.32
CA PHE A 53 2.63 15.70 19.44
C PHE A 53 3.38 16.41 20.57
N ARG A 54 4.40 17.22 20.26
CA ARG A 54 5.16 17.99 21.25
C ARG A 54 4.26 18.96 22.03
N ASP A 55 3.41 19.68 21.33
CA ASP A 55 2.52 20.68 21.94
C ASP A 55 1.41 20.05 22.80
N ARG A 56 0.97 18.84 22.47
CA ARG A 56 -0.02 18.10 23.29
C ARG A 56 0.56 17.65 24.62
N HIS A 57 1.87 17.41 24.70
CA HIS A 57 2.54 17.06 25.95
C HIS A 57 2.80 18.31 26.81
N SER A 58 3.12 19.46 26.21
CA SER A 58 3.33 20.71 26.97
C SER A 58 2.02 21.35 27.47
N LYS A 59 0.91 21.26 26.71
CA LYS A 59 -0.37 21.89 27.10
C LYS A 59 -1.20 21.09 28.11
N LYS A 60 -0.95 19.78 28.24
CA LYS A 60 -1.64 18.93 29.23
C LYS A 60 -1.23 19.19 30.69
N SER A 61 -0.15 19.94 30.94
CA SER A 61 0.27 20.29 32.31
C SER A 61 -0.49 21.49 32.88
N ILE A 62 -1.12 22.34 32.06
CA ILE A 62 -1.63 23.65 32.52
C ILE A 62 -3.14 23.64 32.83
N THR A 63 -3.94 22.71 32.29
CA THR A 63 -5.40 22.67 32.54
C THR A 63 -5.87 21.34 33.12
N LYS A 64 -5.39 20.96 34.31
CA LYS A 64 -6.09 19.97 35.13
C LYS A 64 -7.15 20.69 35.96
N LYS A 65 -8.34 20.89 35.37
CA LYS A 65 -9.53 21.22 36.16
C LYS A 65 -9.78 20.07 37.15
N LYS A 66 -9.81 20.41 38.44
CA LYS A 66 -10.15 19.51 39.55
C LYS A 66 -11.58 19.01 39.35
N ASN A 67 -11.75 17.80 38.82
CA ASN A 67 -12.95 17.02 39.11
C ASN A 67 -12.69 16.31 40.43
N HIS A 68 -13.31 16.81 41.50
CA HIS A 68 -13.31 16.18 42.81
C HIS A 68 -14.23 14.96 42.72
N ASN A 69 -13.65 13.78 42.55
CA ASN A 69 -14.25 12.53 43.01
C ASN A 69 -13.12 11.62 43.44
N GLY A 70 -13.24 11.14 44.67
CA GLY A 70 -12.18 10.55 45.47
C GLY A 70 -11.39 9.48 44.73
N ARG A 71 -10.07 9.70 44.67
CA ARG A 71 -9.12 8.61 44.53
C ARG A 71 -7.87 8.97 45.30
N GLN A 72 -7.53 8.05 46.20
CA GLN A 72 -6.42 8.08 47.12
C GLN A 72 -5.15 8.60 46.44
N GLN A 73 -4.51 9.55 47.10
CA GLN A 73 -3.16 9.99 46.78
C GLN A 73 -2.21 8.80 46.97
N MET A 74 -1.97 8.03 45.91
CA MET A 74 -0.76 7.25 45.83
C MET A 74 0.37 8.24 45.57
N GLN A 75 1.31 8.29 46.50
CA GLN A 75 2.52 9.10 46.48
C GLN A 75 3.29 8.83 45.17
N GLY A 76 3.00 9.65 44.15
CA GLY A 76 3.80 9.74 42.95
C GLY A 76 5.04 10.53 43.31
N ASN A 77 6.15 9.84 43.48
CA ASN A 77 7.48 10.39 43.59
C ASN A 77 7.64 11.65 42.72
N GLY A 78 8.01 12.75 43.37
CA GLY A 78 8.21 14.05 42.75
C GLY A 78 9.37 14.06 41.73
N PRO A 79 9.59 15.20 41.06
CA PRO A 79 10.65 15.37 40.07
C PRO A 79 12.00 15.34 40.79
N GLY A 80 12.56 14.14 40.98
CA GLY A 80 13.78 13.93 41.75
C GLY A 80 13.97 12.50 42.27
N ALA A 81 12.94 11.64 42.22
CA ALA A 81 13.13 10.25 42.62
C ALA A 81 13.92 9.45 41.56
N PRO A 82 14.88 8.61 41.97
CA PRO A 82 15.60 7.75 41.04
C PRO A 82 14.62 6.85 40.30
N HIS A 83 14.72 6.80 38.97
CA HIS A 83 13.94 5.87 38.16
C HIS A 83 14.16 4.45 38.68
N ALA A 84 13.09 3.75 39.07
CA ALA A 84 13.17 2.41 39.70
C ALA A 84 13.95 1.37 38.88
N VAL A 85 14.02 1.55 37.56
CA VAL A 85 14.80 0.71 36.65
C VAL A 85 16.30 1.06 36.69
N ALA A 86 16.65 2.33 36.91
CA ALA A 86 18.04 2.80 36.95
C ALA A 86 18.78 2.36 38.23
N SER A 87 18.05 2.06 39.31
CA SER A 87 18.61 1.52 40.56
C SER A 87 18.83 0.00 40.55
N LEU A 88 18.39 -0.73 39.51
CA LEU A 88 18.53 -2.17 39.45
C LEU A 88 19.98 -2.58 39.17
N ARG A 89 20.62 -3.19 40.18
CA ARG A 89 21.93 -3.84 40.06
C ARG A 89 21.77 -5.36 39.93
N ARG A 90 22.65 -6.01 39.17
CA ARG A 90 22.71 -7.47 39.05
C ARG A 90 22.96 -8.08 40.44
N LEU A 91 22.12 -9.04 40.85
CA LEU A 91 22.29 -9.72 42.14
C LEU A 91 23.45 -10.74 42.05
N ALA A 92 24.05 -11.07 43.19
CA ALA A 92 25.06 -12.12 43.26
C ALA A 92 24.45 -13.46 42.82
N GLY A 93 25.08 -14.13 41.84
CA GLY A 93 24.58 -15.39 41.27
C GLY A 93 23.48 -15.26 40.20
N GLU A 94 23.03 -14.05 39.86
CA GLU A 94 22.00 -13.86 38.82
C GLU A 94 22.61 -13.99 37.41
N SER A 95 22.04 -14.85 36.57
CA SER A 95 22.40 -14.91 35.15
C SER A 95 22.04 -13.61 34.43
N GLY A 96 22.82 -13.21 33.41
CA GLY A 96 22.53 -11.97 32.66
C GLY A 96 21.13 -11.94 32.03
N ARG A 97 20.58 -13.11 31.70
CA ARG A 97 19.21 -13.27 31.21
C ARG A 97 18.17 -12.97 32.31
N ALA A 98 18.37 -13.46 33.52
CA ALA A 98 17.48 -13.19 34.65
C ALA A 98 17.46 -11.70 35.00
N PHE A 99 18.64 -11.05 34.99
CA PHE A 99 18.75 -9.59 35.18
C PHE A 99 17.97 -8.81 34.11
N SER A 100 18.09 -9.21 32.85
CA SER A 100 17.36 -8.59 31.74
C SER A 100 15.85 -8.75 31.88
N LEU A 101 15.37 -9.92 32.34
CA LEU A 101 13.95 -10.16 32.60
C LEU A 101 13.42 -9.27 33.73
N ARG A 102 14.23 -9.06 34.78
CA ARG A 102 13.90 -8.17 35.91
C ARG A 102 13.84 -6.70 35.50
N ILE A 103 14.74 -6.25 34.62
CA ILE A 103 14.65 -4.92 34.01
C ILE A 103 13.35 -4.78 33.23
N ASN A 104 13.04 -5.76 32.37
CA ASN A 104 11.86 -5.70 31.52
C ASN A 104 10.55 -5.75 32.32
N SER A 105 10.50 -6.51 33.42
CA SER A 105 9.34 -6.53 34.32
C SER A 105 9.17 -5.19 35.03
N ALA A 106 10.25 -4.60 35.53
CA ALA A 106 10.22 -3.27 36.15
C ALA A 106 9.78 -2.17 35.16
N VAL A 107 10.27 -2.22 33.92
CA VAL A 107 9.82 -1.32 32.84
C VAL A 107 8.33 -1.51 32.57
N LYS A 108 7.83 -2.74 32.47
CA LYS A 108 6.39 -3.01 32.27
C LYS A 108 5.54 -2.47 33.43
N ALA A 109 5.98 -2.66 34.67
CA ALA A 109 5.29 -2.14 35.85
C ALA A 109 5.16 -0.60 35.82
N LEU A 110 6.22 0.10 35.37
CA LEU A 110 6.17 1.56 35.21
C LEU A 110 5.20 2.02 34.12
N HIS A 111 5.08 1.26 33.02
CA HIS A 111 4.20 1.64 31.91
C HIS A 111 2.74 1.24 32.13
N ASN A 112 2.49 0.18 32.90
CA ASN A 112 1.15 -0.36 33.18
C ASN A 112 0.85 -0.46 34.70
N PRO A 113 0.79 0.66 35.45
CA PRO A 113 0.54 0.62 36.89
C PRO A 113 -0.84 0.04 37.26
N ALA A 114 -1.79 0.05 36.31
CA ALA A 114 -3.15 -0.46 36.51
C ALA A 114 -3.27 -1.99 36.43
N GLU A 115 -2.31 -2.70 35.85
CA GLU A 115 -2.33 -4.17 35.77
C GLU A 115 -1.98 -4.83 37.12
N GLN A 116 -1.21 -4.14 37.98
CA GLN A 116 -0.85 -4.64 39.31
C GLN A 116 -1.97 -4.49 40.36
N LEU A 117 -2.87 -3.52 40.19
CA LEU A 117 -3.98 -3.27 41.13
C LEU A 117 -5.20 -4.17 40.88
N HIS A 118 -5.28 -4.82 39.71
CA HIS A 118 -6.46 -5.59 39.31
C HIS A 118 -6.32 -7.11 39.54
N TYR A 119 -5.17 -7.56 40.04
CA TYR A 119 -4.98 -8.94 40.48
C TYR A 119 -5.09 -8.97 42.01
N PRO A 120 -6.22 -9.44 42.58
CA PRO A 120 -6.22 -9.86 43.97
C PRO A 120 -5.16 -10.95 44.15
N LEU A 121 -4.27 -10.75 45.11
CA LEU A 121 -3.22 -11.67 45.55
C LEU A 121 -3.82 -12.83 46.37
N ASP A 122 -4.86 -13.47 45.85
CA ASP A 122 -5.44 -14.71 46.36
C ASP A 122 -5.78 -15.60 45.16
N ILE A 123 -4.81 -16.38 44.68
CA ILE A 123 -5.04 -17.42 43.66
C ILE A 123 -4.53 -18.74 44.25
N GLU A 124 -5.20 -19.20 45.31
CA GLU A 124 -5.34 -20.63 45.61
C GLU A 124 -6.72 -21.14 45.20
N ALA A 125 -7.42 -20.43 44.31
CA ALA A 125 -8.60 -20.95 43.63
C ALA A 125 -8.17 -21.46 42.26
N GLU A 126 -8.24 -22.78 42.10
CA GLU A 126 -8.02 -23.55 40.88
C GLU A 126 -8.17 -22.71 39.60
N ASP A 127 -7.05 -22.38 38.95
CA ASP A 127 -7.03 -21.65 37.68
C ASP A 127 -7.62 -22.54 36.58
N GLU A 128 -8.95 -22.58 36.49
CA GLU A 128 -9.72 -23.34 35.50
C GLU A 128 -9.26 -23.02 34.07
N LYS A 129 -8.75 -21.80 33.86
CA LYS A 129 -8.21 -21.35 32.58
C LYS A 129 -6.83 -21.94 32.32
N GLY A 130 -6.00 -22.09 33.35
CA GLY A 130 -4.76 -22.86 33.34
C GLY A 130 -4.99 -24.32 32.97
N LEU A 131 -5.93 -24.99 33.66
CA LEU A 131 -6.30 -26.38 33.40
C LEU A 131 -6.81 -26.60 31.97
N ARG A 132 -7.70 -25.72 31.46
CA ARG A 132 -8.14 -25.75 30.05
C ARG A 132 -6.99 -25.60 29.06
N MET A 133 -6.00 -24.76 29.37
CA MET A 133 -4.84 -24.55 28.52
C MET A 133 -3.86 -25.73 28.54
N ASP A 134 -3.79 -26.47 29.66
CA ASP A 134 -3.02 -27.70 29.79
C ASP A 134 -3.68 -28.87 29.04
N GLU A 135 -4.99 -29.02 29.13
CA GLU A 135 -5.74 -29.98 28.32
C GLU A 135 -5.55 -29.73 26.82
N LEU A 136 -5.59 -28.46 26.40
CA LEU A 136 -5.41 -28.09 25.01
C LEU A 136 -3.96 -28.35 24.54
N ARG A 137 -2.96 -28.17 25.42
CA ARG A 137 -1.57 -28.56 25.18
C ARG A 137 -1.42 -30.08 25.07
N ALA A 138 -2.02 -30.84 25.98
CA ALA A 138 -2.00 -32.31 25.96
C ALA A 138 -2.68 -32.87 24.69
N ARG A 139 -3.82 -32.30 24.28
CA ARG A 139 -4.52 -32.67 23.04
C ARG A 139 -3.66 -32.41 21.80
N ARG A 140 -2.94 -31.29 21.75
CA ARG A 140 -1.99 -30.98 20.66
C ARG A 140 -0.79 -31.94 20.66
N ALA A 141 -0.26 -32.30 21.82
CA ALA A 141 0.83 -33.25 21.94
C ALA A 141 0.43 -34.66 21.47
N ARG A 142 -0.78 -35.13 21.83
CA ARG A 142 -1.32 -36.41 21.35
C ARG A 142 -1.50 -36.42 19.83
N LYS A 143 -2.01 -35.35 19.23
CA LYS A 143 -2.10 -35.23 17.76
C LYS A 143 -0.73 -35.27 17.08
N ARG A 144 0.28 -34.62 17.65
CA ARG A 144 1.65 -34.66 17.13
C ARG A 144 2.26 -36.06 17.21
N ARG A 145 2.08 -36.76 18.34
CA ARG A 145 2.54 -38.15 18.50
C ARG A 145 1.84 -39.10 17.53
N ARG A 146 0.52 -38.96 17.34
CA ARG A 146 -0.25 -39.78 16.37
C ARG A 146 0.14 -39.50 14.91
N ALA A 147 0.43 -38.25 14.57
CA ALA A 147 0.92 -37.87 13.24
C ALA A 147 2.36 -38.34 12.99
N ALA A 148 3.19 -38.45 14.03
CA ALA A 148 4.54 -39.00 13.93
C ALA A 148 4.56 -40.55 13.91
N ALA A 149 3.55 -41.19 14.50
CA ALA A 149 3.41 -42.65 14.59
C ALA A 149 2.65 -43.29 13.41
N ALA A 150 2.25 -42.51 12.39
CA ALA A 150 1.66 -43.03 11.17
C ALA A 150 2.70 -42.97 10.03
N PRO A 151 3.61 -43.96 9.91
CA PRO A 151 4.40 -44.12 8.70
C PRO A 151 3.51 -44.80 7.65
N GLY A 152 2.79 -44.00 6.88
CA GLY A 152 2.19 -44.45 5.62
C GLY A 152 3.29 -44.55 4.57
N GLU A 153 3.51 -45.76 4.07
CA GLU A 153 4.24 -46.09 2.86
C GLU A 153 3.85 -45.18 1.69
N SER A 154 4.86 -44.78 0.89
CA SER A 154 4.76 -44.05 -0.38
C SER A 154 4.41 -42.55 -0.33
N GLY A 155 5.35 -41.74 -0.83
CA GLY A 155 5.16 -40.32 -1.11
C GLY A 155 6.22 -39.46 -0.43
N GLU A 156 7.02 -38.76 -1.23
CA GLU A 156 8.04 -37.82 -0.77
C GLU A 156 7.52 -36.94 0.39
N PRO A 157 8.34 -36.70 1.43
CA PRO A 157 7.90 -35.99 2.61
C PRO A 157 7.40 -34.59 2.23
N ALA A 158 6.10 -34.36 2.41
CA ALA A 158 5.49 -33.07 2.14
C ALA A 158 6.24 -31.98 2.92
N LEU A 159 6.95 -31.12 2.17
CA LEU A 159 7.81 -30.09 2.75
C LEU A 159 7.05 -29.28 3.80
N THR A 160 7.60 -29.25 5.01
CA THR A 160 7.06 -28.48 6.12
C THR A 160 6.97 -27.00 5.75
N ARG A 161 6.05 -26.25 6.38
CA ARG A 161 5.86 -24.81 6.10
C ARG A 161 7.16 -24.01 6.22
N THR A 162 8.03 -24.39 7.15
CA THR A 162 9.35 -23.77 7.34
C THR A 162 10.30 -24.06 6.17
N GLN A 163 10.34 -25.29 5.67
CA GLN A 163 11.12 -25.67 4.49
C GLN A 163 10.63 -24.95 3.23
N ARG A 164 9.32 -24.86 3.00
CA ARG A 164 8.74 -24.09 1.87
C ARG A 164 9.12 -22.61 1.94
N LEU A 165 9.11 -22.02 3.14
CA LEU A 165 9.49 -20.63 3.35
C LEU A 165 10.99 -20.41 3.11
N ALA A 166 11.84 -21.36 3.51
CA ALA A 166 13.28 -21.33 3.25
C ALA A 166 13.59 -21.41 1.74
N LEU A 167 12.94 -22.33 1.01
CA LEU A 167 13.08 -22.43 -0.45
C LEU A 167 12.62 -21.15 -1.15
N LYS A 168 11.51 -20.55 -0.72
CA LYS A 168 11.02 -19.26 -1.26
C LYS A 168 12.01 -18.11 -1.00
N LYS A 169 12.65 -18.07 0.16
CA LYS A 169 13.69 -17.08 0.47
C LYS A 169 14.93 -17.27 -0.41
N LYS A 170 15.39 -18.52 -0.60
CA LYS A 170 16.51 -18.85 -1.48
C LYS A 170 16.22 -18.45 -2.93
N ALA A 171 15.05 -18.79 -3.46
CA ALA A 171 14.64 -18.40 -4.82
C ALA A 171 14.58 -16.88 -5.02
N LYS A 172 14.08 -16.13 -4.03
CA LYS A 172 14.10 -14.65 -4.08
C LYS A 172 15.53 -14.11 -4.10
N LYS A 173 16.43 -14.68 -3.30
CA LYS A 173 17.84 -14.24 -3.24
C LYS A 173 18.56 -14.49 -4.57
N MET A 174 18.36 -15.66 -5.18
CA MET A 174 18.90 -16.00 -6.50
C MET A 174 18.40 -15.03 -7.57
N LYS A 175 17.08 -14.78 -7.62
CA LYS A 175 16.49 -13.84 -8.58
C LYS A 175 17.01 -12.40 -8.43
N VAL A 176 17.25 -11.95 -7.21
CA VAL A 176 17.86 -10.62 -6.95
C VAL A 176 19.30 -10.59 -7.44
N SER A 177 20.09 -11.65 -7.22
CA SER A 177 21.46 -11.73 -7.72
C SER A 177 21.56 -11.85 -9.25
N GLU A 178 20.59 -12.49 -9.90
CA GLU A 178 20.50 -12.53 -11.36
C GLU A 178 20.08 -11.16 -11.92
N ALA A 179 19.14 -10.49 -11.26
CA ALA A 179 18.75 -9.12 -11.61
C ALA A 179 19.88 -8.10 -11.43
N SER A 180 20.79 -8.31 -10.47
CA SER A 180 21.98 -7.45 -10.34
C SER A 180 23.04 -7.78 -11.38
N LYS A 181 23.23 -9.04 -11.75
CA LYS A 181 24.17 -9.44 -12.83
C LYS A 181 23.72 -9.00 -14.23
N THR A 182 22.41 -8.89 -14.44
CA THR A 182 21.82 -8.45 -15.73
C THR A 182 21.74 -6.93 -15.88
N ARG A 183 21.91 -6.17 -14.78
CA ARG A 183 22.11 -4.72 -14.87
C ARG A 183 23.55 -4.50 -15.31
N GLN A 184 23.73 -4.18 -16.60
CA GLN A 184 25.00 -3.68 -17.11
C GLN A 184 25.43 -2.47 -16.26
N GLU A 185 26.69 -2.46 -15.86
CA GLU A 185 27.29 -1.35 -15.12
C GLU A 185 27.14 -0.07 -15.94
N VAL A 186 26.76 1.03 -15.28
CA VAL A 186 26.58 2.32 -15.94
C VAL A 186 27.97 2.82 -16.36
N GLN A 187 28.26 2.73 -17.66
CA GLN A 187 29.49 3.25 -18.25
C GLN A 187 29.32 4.73 -18.56
N TYR A 188 30.26 5.55 -18.10
CA TYR A 188 30.31 6.97 -18.37
C TYR A 188 31.41 7.25 -19.39
N GLU A 189 31.08 7.99 -20.45
CA GLU A 189 32.07 8.56 -21.35
C GLU A 189 32.45 9.96 -20.86
N ARG A 190 33.76 10.25 -20.81
CA ARG A 190 34.26 11.58 -20.45
C ARG A 190 34.58 12.32 -21.74
N VAL A 191 33.76 13.32 -22.07
CA VAL A 191 33.87 14.10 -23.30
C VAL A 191 34.54 15.45 -22.99
N ALA A 192 35.53 15.85 -23.80
CA ALA A 192 36.21 17.12 -23.64
C ALA A 192 35.40 18.28 -24.25
N PHE A 193 35.66 19.51 -23.80
CA PHE A 193 34.99 20.69 -24.32
C PHE A 193 35.44 20.95 -25.78
N GLY A 194 34.49 20.88 -26.72
CA GLY A 194 34.75 21.05 -28.16
C GLY A 194 34.51 19.78 -28.99
N ASP A 195 34.35 18.61 -28.36
CA ASP A 195 33.98 17.38 -29.07
C ASP A 195 32.49 17.38 -29.43
N VAL A 196 32.18 17.05 -30.68
CA VAL A 196 30.81 16.87 -31.15
C VAL A 196 30.35 15.45 -30.81
N THR A 197 29.42 15.31 -29.87
CA THR A 197 28.86 14.02 -29.49
C THR A 197 27.81 13.55 -30.52
N HIS A 198 27.89 12.28 -30.92
CA HIS A 198 26.80 11.65 -31.67
C HIS A 198 25.55 11.51 -30.77
N ALA A 199 24.37 11.49 -31.39
CA ALA A 199 23.10 11.38 -30.69
C ALA A 199 23.12 10.19 -29.72
N PRO A 200 22.57 10.34 -28.50
CA PRO A 200 22.63 9.30 -27.49
C PRO A 200 22.00 8.00 -28.01
N PRO A 201 22.48 6.83 -27.55
CA PRO A 201 21.92 5.56 -27.97
C PRO A 201 20.42 5.52 -27.68
N ALA A 202 19.64 5.10 -28.68
CA ALA A 202 18.20 5.00 -28.55
C ALA A 202 17.86 3.92 -27.51
N LEU A 203 17.56 4.35 -26.28
CA LEU A 203 17.11 3.44 -25.24
C LEU A 203 15.78 2.83 -25.69
N PRO A 204 15.63 1.49 -25.72
CA PRO A 204 14.34 0.88 -25.96
C PRO A 204 13.44 1.31 -24.81
N GLY A 205 12.57 2.28 -25.09
CA GLY A 205 11.60 2.77 -24.13
C GLY A 205 10.77 1.59 -23.68
N ARG A 206 11.04 1.11 -22.45
CA ARG A 206 10.18 0.13 -21.80
C ARG A 206 8.91 0.87 -21.42
N GLY A 207 8.04 1.05 -22.41
CA GLY A 207 6.73 1.65 -22.24
C GLY A 207 6.02 0.86 -21.17
N ALA A 208 5.85 1.47 -20.00
CA ALA A 208 4.92 0.95 -19.02
C ALA A 208 3.58 0.78 -19.75
N ALA A 209 2.98 -0.41 -19.64
CA ALA A 209 1.67 -0.67 -20.21
C ALA A 209 0.75 0.51 -19.86
N PRO A 210 0.06 1.11 -20.84
CA PRO A 210 -0.67 2.33 -20.60
C PRO A 210 -1.70 2.04 -19.51
N ALA A 211 -1.50 2.63 -18.33
CA ALA A 211 -2.47 2.55 -17.25
C ALA A 211 -3.83 3.01 -17.81
N SER A 212 -4.90 2.30 -17.45
CA SER A 212 -6.27 2.60 -17.89
C SER A 212 -6.56 4.08 -17.59
N ARG A 213 -6.45 4.92 -18.61
CA ARG A 213 -6.73 6.35 -18.50
C ARG A 213 -8.23 6.50 -18.21
N PRO A 214 -8.63 7.33 -17.23
CA PRO A 214 -10.03 7.62 -16.98
C PRO A 214 -10.61 8.31 -18.22
N GLY A 215 -11.27 7.54 -19.10
CA GLY A 215 -11.70 7.96 -20.44
C GLY A 215 -11.55 6.88 -21.51
N ARG A 216 -10.74 5.84 -21.25
CA ARG A 216 -10.64 4.60 -22.06
C ARG A 216 -11.23 3.41 -21.31
N ARG A 217 -12.43 3.57 -20.79
CA ARG A 217 -13.23 2.45 -20.26
C ARG A 217 -14.26 2.14 -21.31
N ASP A 218 -14.39 0.88 -21.68
CA ASP A 218 -15.44 0.43 -22.57
C ASP A 218 -16.77 0.59 -21.80
N LEU A 219 -17.46 1.69 -22.07
CA LEU A 219 -18.77 1.98 -21.49
C LEU A 219 -19.79 1.01 -22.09
N LEU A 220 -20.87 0.74 -21.35
CA LEU A 220 -21.95 -0.14 -21.80
C LEU A 220 -22.51 0.29 -23.17
N LEU A 221 -22.59 1.60 -23.41
CA LEU A 221 -23.04 2.15 -24.70
C LEU A 221 -22.08 1.76 -25.82
N THR A 222 -20.77 1.89 -25.62
CA THR A 222 -19.76 1.46 -26.61
C THR A 222 -19.81 -0.04 -26.89
N SER A 223 -20.12 -0.89 -25.89
CA SER A 223 -20.31 -2.33 -26.13
C SER A 223 -21.62 -2.66 -26.86
N LEU A 224 -22.69 -1.90 -26.62
CA LEU A 224 -23.97 -2.09 -27.31
C LEU A 224 -23.89 -1.61 -28.76
N LEU A 225 -23.18 -0.50 -29.01
CA LEU A 225 -22.91 0.01 -30.36
C LEU A 225 -21.92 -0.87 -31.14
N ALA A 226 -20.89 -1.42 -30.49
CA ALA A 226 -19.96 -2.36 -31.13
C ALA A 226 -20.54 -3.76 -31.36
N GLY A 227 -21.54 -4.16 -30.55
CA GLY A 227 -22.22 -5.45 -30.66
C GLY A 227 -23.28 -5.54 -31.77
N GLY A 228 -23.59 -4.44 -32.45
CA GLY A 228 -24.60 -4.38 -33.51
C GLY A 228 -24.07 -4.45 -34.95
N GLY A 229 -22.76 -4.62 -35.16
CA GLY A 229 -22.16 -4.42 -36.49
C GLY A 229 -20.99 -5.34 -36.81
N ALA A 230 -21.26 -6.64 -36.99
CA ALA A 230 -20.38 -7.44 -37.82
C ALA A 230 -20.70 -7.17 -39.31
N ARG A 231 -19.77 -6.50 -39.99
CA ARG A 231 -19.55 -6.50 -41.46
C ARG A 231 -20.55 -5.73 -42.36
N ALA A 232 -20.20 -4.48 -42.66
CA ALA A 232 -20.21 -3.87 -44.00
C ALA A 232 -19.34 -2.60 -43.89
N GLY A 233 -18.23 -2.45 -44.60
CA GLY A 233 -18.29 -2.08 -46.02
C GLY A 233 -18.45 -0.56 -46.16
N GLY A 234 -17.35 0.19 -45.99
CA GLY A 234 -17.11 1.44 -46.72
C GLY A 234 -17.83 2.74 -46.31
N ALA A 235 -17.06 3.82 -46.49
CA ALA A 235 -17.45 5.20 -46.77
C ALA A 235 -17.79 6.17 -45.61
N GLY A 236 -16.89 7.14 -45.46
CA GLY A 236 -17.28 8.56 -45.34
C GLY A 236 -17.20 9.17 -43.94
N GLY A 237 -16.09 9.84 -43.62
CA GLY A 237 -16.03 10.68 -42.42
C GLY A 237 -14.63 11.22 -42.15
N ALA A 238 -14.21 12.19 -42.95
CA ALA A 238 -12.99 12.95 -42.75
C ALA A 238 -12.98 13.63 -41.37
N GLY A 239 -11.87 13.48 -40.64
CA GLY A 239 -11.66 14.15 -39.35
C GLY A 239 -10.36 13.68 -38.71
N GLY A 240 -9.31 14.49 -38.84
CA GLY A 240 -7.92 14.12 -38.57
C GLY A 240 -7.61 13.59 -37.17
N GLY A 241 -6.62 12.70 -37.10
CA GLY A 241 -6.06 12.25 -35.84
C GLY A 241 -5.25 10.96 -35.94
N ALA A 242 -4.17 10.99 -36.74
CA ALA A 242 -3.20 9.90 -36.78
C ALA A 242 -2.67 9.57 -35.38
N ARG A 243 -3.02 8.41 -34.84
CA ARG A 243 -2.25 7.73 -33.79
C ARG A 243 -2.27 6.22 -33.99
N ALA A 244 -1.15 5.75 -34.54
CA ALA A 244 -0.54 4.43 -34.40
C ALA A 244 -1.32 3.40 -33.56
N GLY A 245 -2.16 2.61 -34.23
CA GLY A 245 -2.44 1.22 -33.89
C GLY A 245 -1.88 0.39 -35.03
N GLY A 246 -1.01 -0.57 -34.72
CA GLY A 246 -0.32 -1.38 -35.73
C GLY A 246 -1.31 -1.98 -36.73
N VAL A 247 -1.22 -1.54 -37.98
CA VAL A 247 -2.04 -2.10 -39.07
C VAL A 247 -1.63 -3.57 -39.22
N CYS A 248 -2.60 -4.47 -39.32
CA CYS A 248 -2.32 -5.90 -39.51
C CYS A 248 -1.41 -6.11 -40.73
N ALA A 249 -0.45 -7.04 -40.68
CA ALA A 249 0.49 -7.29 -41.77
C ALA A 249 -0.21 -7.53 -43.12
N ALA A 250 -1.37 -8.20 -43.10
CA ALA A 250 -2.19 -8.44 -44.29
C ALA A 250 -2.82 -7.15 -44.88
N GLU A 251 -3.04 -6.13 -44.06
CA GLU A 251 -3.55 -4.83 -44.51
C GLU A 251 -2.42 -3.92 -45.02
N LEU A 252 -1.24 -3.99 -44.41
CA LEU A 252 -0.01 -3.37 -44.93
C LEU A 252 0.32 -3.87 -46.34
N GLN A 253 0.30 -5.19 -46.55
CA GLN A 253 0.53 -5.78 -47.88
C GLN A 253 -0.52 -5.35 -48.91
N ARG A 254 -1.80 -5.24 -48.49
CA ARG A 254 -2.86 -4.73 -49.38
C ARG A 254 -2.62 -3.28 -49.77
N ARG A 255 -2.17 -2.44 -48.83
CA ARG A 255 -1.84 -1.04 -49.11
C ARG A 255 -0.62 -0.90 -50.02
N GLU A 256 0.41 -1.72 -49.83
CA GLU A 256 1.56 -1.74 -50.74
C GLU A 256 1.18 -2.17 -52.15
N ARG A 257 0.37 -3.23 -52.30
CA ARG A 257 -0.14 -3.65 -53.62
C ARG A 257 -0.95 -2.56 -54.28
N ALA A 258 -1.84 -1.89 -53.54
CA ALA A 258 -2.62 -0.77 -54.07
C ALA A 258 -1.73 0.40 -54.51
N ARG A 259 -0.68 0.72 -53.73
CA ARG A 259 0.30 1.75 -54.09
C ARG A 259 1.05 1.39 -55.37
N LEU A 260 1.53 0.16 -55.50
CA LEU A 260 2.25 -0.30 -56.69
C LEU A 260 1.35 -0.30 -57.93
N ALA A 261 0.10 -0.75 -57.79
CA ALA A 261 -0.89 -0.72 -58.87
C ALA A 261 -1.16 0.72 -59.37
N ALA A 262 -1.32 1.67 -58.45
CA ALA A 262 -1.51 3.08 -58.81
C ALA A 262 -0.29 3.66 -59.56
N VAL A 263 0.93 3.31 -59.13
CA VAL A 263 2.16 3.75 -59.81
C VAL A 263 2.28 3.12 -61.20
N ALA A 264 1.94 1.84 -61.35
CA ALA A 264 1.94 1.17 -62.64
C ALA A 264 0.94 1.82 -63.62
N ALA A 265 -0.31 2.01 -63.18
CA ALA A 265 -1.34 2.67 -63.97
C ALA A 265 -0.94 4.09 -64.39
N TYR A 266 -0.30 4.85 -63.49
CA TYR A 266 0.22 6.18 -63.82
C TYR A 266 1.32 6.13 -64.89
N ARG A 267 2.24 5.16 -64.80
CA ARG A 267 3.30 4.98 -65.80
C ARG A 267 2.73 4.61 -67.17
N GLU A 268 1.72 3.75 -67.22
CA GLU A 268 1.02 3.40 -68.46
C GLU A 268 0.32 4.61 -69.08
N LEU A 269 -0.38 5.41 -68.27
CA LEU A 269 -0.98 6.68 -68.71
C LEU A 269 0.06 7.67 -69.25
N LYS A 270 1.24 7.72 -68.62
CA LYS A 270 2.34 8.57 -69.08
C LYS A 270 2.91 8.06 -70.40
N ALA A 271 3.03 6.75 -70.57
CA ALA A 271 3.51 6.12 -71.79
C ALA A 271 2.53 6.28 -72.96
N SER A 272 1.22 6.14 -72.73
CA SER A 272 0.20 6.37 -73.77
C SER A 272 0.14 7.84 -74.20
N LYS A 273 0.27 8.79 -73.26
CA LYS A 273 0.42 10.22 -73.58
C LYS A 273 1.64 10.55 -74.43
N LEU A 274 2.70 9.77 -74.33
CA LEU A 274 3.90 9.93 -75.17
C LEU A 274 3.74 9.29 -76.56
N LYS A 275 2.97 8.20 -76.68
CA LYS A 275 2.68 7.54 -77.96
C LYS A 275 1.63 8.25 -78.80
N ASN A 276 0.74 9.02 -78.17
CA ASN A 276 -0.29 9.83 -78.83
C ASN A 276 0.17 11.27 -79.13
N LYS A 277 1.48 11.53 -79.06
CA LYS A 277 2.13 12.76 -79.50
C LYS A 277 2.99 12.43 -80.71
#